data_AF-A0A958TMB5-F1
#
_entry.id   AF-A0A958TMB5-F1
#
_cell.length_a   1.000
_cell.length_b   1.000
_cell.length_c   1.000
_cell.angle_alpha   90.00
_cell.angle_beta   90.00
_cell.angle_gamma   90.00
#
_symmetry.space_group_name_H-M   'P 1'
#
loop_
_entity.id
_entity.type
_entity.pdbx_description
1 polymer ?
#
loop_
_entity_poly.entity_id
_entity_poly.type
_entity_poly.pdbx_seq_one_letter_code
_entity_poly.pdbx_strand_id
1 'polypeptide(L)'
;EVLTSFKDHKGNHPVITANTIMANPDFEKIRKSDFKEYHYELFTDTLQRYPQHQRSFHLWKEGIEHYIFHPQYHGREHVNIFRWLSEVQHIYSNARIGFDHHLFGLREEGIDMRHSFMRALDFENNEQLVTLKNNLLEGLQLFKNTFGYHSQSFIAPSYVWNEEIEEVLYNEGVCYLQGIAYQYIPKVGKEKLTKKWHYTGQKNDHGQLYLVRNAFFEPSLTKKKTIEETLRRIEIAFRWKKPIIIGTHRLNFIGHINPQNRDENLKLFKSLLQTILKRWPDVEFMTTDQLGEFIKTN
;
A
#
# COMPACT_ATOMS: atom_id res chain seq x y z
N GLU A 1 -10.24 -7.14 -18.22
CA GLU A 1 -10.19 -8.45 -18.91
C GLU A 1 -9.87 -9.61 -17.96
N VAL A 2 -8.70 -9.67 -17.32
CA VAL A 2 -8.34 -10.84 -16.47
C VAL A 2 -9.33 -11.04 -15.31
N LEU A 3 -9.52 -10.04 -14.45
CA LEU A 3 -10.42 -10.16 -13.28
C LEU A 3 -11.85 -10.52 -13.68
N THR A 4 -12.41 -9.81 -14.65
CA THR A 4 -13.78 -10.00 -15.15
C THR A 4 -14.01 -11.34 -15.86
N SER A 5 -12.95 -12.09 -16.19
CA SER A 5 -13.07 -13.42 -16.82
C SER A 5 -13.30 -14.56 -15.82
N PHE A 6 -13.25 -14.28 -14.52
CA PHE A 6 -13.43 -15.26 -13.45
C PHE A 6 -14.58 -14.89 -12.54
N LYS A 7 -15.26 -15.90 -12.00
CA LYS A 7 -16.25 -15.74 -10.94
C LYS A 7 -16.00 -16.78 -9.85
N ASP A 8 -16.19 -16.39 -8.60
CA ASP A 8 -16.28 -17.34 -7.49
C ASP A 8 -17.62 -18.08 -7.49
N HIS A 9 -17.84 -18.97 -6.51
CA HIS A 9 -19.06 -19.76 -6.41
C HIS A 9 -20.33 -18.93 -6.10
N LYS A 10 -20.17 -17.68 -5.65
CA LYS A 10 -21.26 -16.72 -5.42
C LYS A 10 -21.49 -15.79 -6.61
N GLY A 11 -20.71 -15.94 -7.68
CA GLY A 11 -20.82 -15.14 -8.90
C GLY A 11 -20.02 -13.83 -8.87
N ASN A 12 -19.20 -13.59 -7.85
CA ASN A 12 -18.39 -12.38 -7.74
C ASN A 12 -17.09 -12.50 -8.54
N HIS A 13 -16.66 -11.40 -9.14
CA HIS A 13 -15.35 -11.31 -9.76
C HIS A 13 -14.25 -11.20 -8.69
N PRO A 14 -13.03 -11.70 -8.96
CA PRO A 14 -11.88 -11.35 -8.13
C PRO A 14 -11.70 -9.83 -8.09
N VAL A 15 -11.48 -9.31 -6.89
CA VAL A 15 -11.40 -7.88 -6.59
C VAL A 15 -10.04 -7.54 -5.98
N ILE A 16 -9.48 -6.40 -6.36
CA ILE A 16 -8.22 -5.90 -5.82
C ILE A 16 -8.52 -4.83 -4.76
N THR A 17 -8.08 -5.05 -3.52
CA THR A 17 -7.94 -3.96 -2.55
C THR A 17 -6.74 -3.10 -2.93
N ALA A 18 -6.99 -1.89 -3.40
CA ALA A 18 -5.96 -0.97 -3.90
C ALA A 18 -5.52 0.00 -2.79
N ASN A 19 -4.46 -0.38 -2.07
CA ASN A 19 -3.86 0.47 -1.04
C ASN A 19 -3.24 1.73 -1.69
N THR A 20 -3.85 2.88 -1.43
CA THR A 20 -3.66 4.12 -2.20
C THR A 20 -2.98 5.21 -1.39
N ILE A 21 -1.93 5.78 -1.97
CA ILE A 21 -1.26 6.99 -1.49
C ILE A 21 -1.96 8.19 -2.11
N MET A 22 -2.33 9.18 -1.29
CA MET A 22 -3.19 10.28 -1.72
C MET A 22 -2.44 11.44 -2.39
N ALA A 23 -1.16 11.61 -2.10
CA ALA A 23 -0.37 12.75 -2.54
C ALA A 23 1.06 12.36 -2.92
N ASN A 24 1.65 13.16 -3.81
CA ASN A 24 3.06 13.12 -4.17
C ASN A 24 3.72 14.47 -3.84
N PRO A 25 5.04 14.52 -3.65
CA PRO A 25 5.74 15.79 -3.51
C PRO A 25 5.48 16.73 -4.70
N ASP A 26 5.17 17.99 -4.41
CA ASP A 26 5.11 19.06 -5.41
C ASP A 26 6.53 19.64 -5.58
N PHE A 27 7.29 19.02 -6.47
CA PHE A 27 8.69 19.36 -6.72
C PHE A 27 8.89 20.84 -7.10
N GLU A 28 7.94 21.44 -7.82
CA GLU A 28 8.05 22.84 -8.24
C GLU A 28 7.86 23.80 -7.07
N LYS A 29 6.84 23.57 -6.24
CA LYS A 29 6.65 24.41 -5.03
C LYS A 29 7.78 24.20 -4.02
N ILE A 30 8.24 22.97 -3.82
CA ILE A 30 9.38 22.69 -2.92
C ILE A 30 10.64 23.42 -3.42
N ARG A 31 10.91 23.41 -4.73
CA ARG A 31 12.04 24.14 -5.32
C ARG A 31 11.93 25.64 -5.10
N LYS A 32 10.72 26.21 -5.25
CA LYS A 32 10.44 27.65 -5.01
C LYS A 32 10.60 28.07 -3.55
N SER A 33 10.47 27.13 -2.60
CA SER A 33 10.71 27.38 -1.18
C SER A 33 12.20 27.28 -0.78
N ASP A 34 13.12 27.16 -1.75
CA ASP A 34 14.53 26.81 -1.52
C ASP A 34 14.68 25.53 -0.69
N PHE A 35 13.80 24.54 -0.92
CA PHE A 35 13.79 23.24 -0.23
C PHE A 35 13.54 23.32 1.29
N LYS A 36 13.00 24.44 1.78
CA LYS A 36 12.71 24.65 3.22
C LYS A 36 11.33 24.19 3.62
N GLU A 37 10.39 24.17 2.69
CA GLU A 37 8.99 23.82 2.95
C GLU A 37 8.59 22.60 2.13
N TYR A 38 7.89 21.66 2.78
CA TYR A 38 7.28 20.54 2.10
C TYR A 38 5.94 20.96 1.51
N HIS A 39 5.77 20.74 0.21
CA HIS A 39 4.49 20.90 -0.49
C HIS A 39 4.13 19.60 -1.20
N TYR A 40 2.84 19.32 -1.33
CA TYR A 40 2.33 18.16 -2.04
C TYR A 40 1.30 18.55 -3.12
N GLU A 41 1.10 17.63 -4.05
CA GLU A 41 0.00 17.62 -5.02
C GLU A 41 -0.77 16.29 -4.92
N LEU A 42 -2.03 16.27 -5.35
CA LEU A 42 -2.81 15.02 -5.34
C LEU A 42 -2.25 14.04 -6.37
N PHE A 43 -2.33 12.74 -6.07
CA PHE A 43 -1.89 11.72 -7.02
C PHE A 43 -2.66 11.80 -8.35
N THR A 44 -3.91 12.26 -8.32
CA THR A 44 -4.74 12.48 -9.51
C THR A 44 -4.18 13.57 -10.41
N ASP A 45 -3.63 14.64 -9.84
CA ASP A 45 -2.99 15.71 -10.58
C ASP A 45 -1.68 15.23 -11.19
N THR A 46 -0.90 14.45 -10.42
CA THR A 46 0.29 13.78 -10.93
C THR A 46 -0.03 12.92 -12.17
N LEU A 47 -1.12 12.14 -12.15
CA LEU A 47 -1.54 11.34 -13.31
C LEU A 47 -1.84 12.19 -14.55
N GLN A 48 -2.37 13.40 -14.39
CA GLN A 48 -2.66 14.31 -15.50
C GLN A 48 -1.39 14.87 -16.17
N ARG A 49 -0.29 14.99 -15.42
CA ARG A 49 1.00 15.49 -15.94
C ARG A 49 1.67 14.55 -16.93
N TYR A 50 1.33 13.25 -16.91
CA TYR A 50 1.86 12.26 -17.84
C TYR A 50 0.82 11.93 -18.92
N PRO A 51 1.00 12.35 -20.18
CA PRO A 51 0.01 12.14 -21.25
C PRO A 51 -0.46 10.69 -21.39
N GLN A 52 0.44 9.72 -21.20
CA GLN A 52 0.13 8.29 -21.28
C GLN A 52 -0.69 7.76 -20.09
N HIS A 53 -0.86 8.55 -19.02
CA HIS A 53 -1.53 8.17 -17.77
C HIS A 53 -2.76 9.03 -17.46
N GLN A 54 -3.10 10.01 -18.29
CA GLN A 54 -4.24 10.93 -18.06
C GLN A 54 -5.57 10.20 -17.84
N ARG A 55 -5.76 9.05 -18.51
CA ARG A 55 -6.95 8.20 -18.37
C ARG A 55 -6.89 7.23 -17.16
N SER A 56 -5.76 7.11 -16.47
CA SER A 56 -5.59 6.10 -15.42
C SER A 56 -6.60 6.24 -14.28
N PHE A 57 -6.89 7.46 -13.82
CA PHE A 57 -7.88 7.66 -12.75
C PHE A 57 -9.32 7.37 -13.21
N HIS A 58 -9.65 7.67 -14.47
CA HIS A 58 -10.93 7.27 -15.04
C HIS A 58 -11.09 5.74 -15.07
N LEU A 59 -10.05 5.00 -15.45
CA LEU A 59 -10.05 3.53 -15.40
C LEU A 59 -10.18 2.98 -13.97
N TRP A 60 -9.68 3.71 -12.96
CA TRP A 60 -9.92 3.33 -11.56
C TRP A 60 -11.40 3.47 -11.21
N LYS A 61 -12.06 4.55 -11.65
CA LYS A 61 -13.50 4.73 -11.46
C LYS A 61 -14.31 3.66 -12.17
N GLU A 62 -13.99 3.33 -13.42
CA GLU A 62 -14.59 2.18 -14.13
C GLU A 62 -14.41 0.87 -13.33
N GLY A 63 -13.21 0.61 -12.78
CA GLY A 63 -12.94 -0.58 -11.98
C GLY A 63 -13.70 -0.63 -10.65
N ILE A 64 -13.95 0.52 -10.02
CA ILE A 64 -14.77 0.65 -8.81
C ILE A 64 -16.23 0.36 -9.13
N GLU A 65 -16.76 0.95 -10.20
CA GLU A 65 -18.15 0.72 -10.67
C GLU A 65 -18.40 -0.75 -11.02
N HIS A 66 -17.39 -1.42 -11.60
CA HIS A 66 -17.44 -2.85 -11.91
C HIS A 66 -17.05 -3.78 -10.76
N TYR A 67 -16.80 -3.24 -9.56
CA TYR A 67 -16.48 -4.00 -8.35
C TYR A 67 -15.24 -4.92 -8.47
N ILE A 68 -14.25 -4.50 -9.25
CA ILE A 68 -12.97 -5.22 -9.42
C ILE A 68 -11.77 -4.45 -8.84
N PHE A 69 -11.99 -3.20 -8.44
CA PHE A 69 -10.98 -2.31 -7.88
C PHE A 69 -11.55 -1.56 -6.68
N HIS A 70 -11.00 -1.78 -5.49
CA HIS A 70 -11.53 -1.21 -4.25
C HIS A 70 -10.42 -0.47 -3.47
N PRO A 71 -10.30 0.86 -3.65
CA PRO A 71 -9.33 1.66 -2.93
C PRO A 71 -9.49 1.57 -1.41
N GLN A 72 -8.35 1.48 -0.72
CA GLN A 72 -8.21 1.58 0.74
C GLN A 72 -6.97 2.43 1.06
N TYR A 73 -6.88 2.98 2.25
CA TYR A 73 -5.90 4.01 2.59
C TYR A 73 -4.51 3.42 2.87
N HIS A 74 -3.49 3.98 2.22
CA HIS A 74 -2.09 3.63 2.44
C HIS A 74 -1.29 4.76 3.10
N GLY A 75 -1.73 6.01 2.95
CA GLY A 75 -1.04 7.18 3.49
C GLY A 75 -1.29 8.43 2.65
N ARG A 76 -0.96 9.60 3.19
CA ARG A 76 -0.90 10.82 2.40
C ARG A 76 0.28 10.74 1.44
N GLU A 77 1.46 10.35 1.93
CA GLU A 77 2.66 10.08 1.14
C GLU A 77 3.25 8.69 1.39
N HIS A 78 4.03 8.21 0.44
CA HIS A 78 4.92 7.06 0.65
C HIS A 78 6.32 7.48 1.13
N VAL A 79 6.61 8.79 1.15
CA VAL A 79 7.93 9.35 1.48
C VAL A 79 7.97 9.86 2.94
N ASN A 80 9.07 9.63 3.65
CA ASN A 80 9.36 10.26 4.93
C ASN A 80 9.76 11.72 4.68
N ILE A 81 8.81 12.63 4.90
CA ILE A 81 8.98 14.04 4.51
C ILE A 81 10.14 14.71 5.24
N PHE A 82 10.42 14.35 6.50
CA PHE A 82 11.46 15.01 7.30
C PHE A 82 12.85 14.64 6.80
N ARG A 83 13.13 13.34 6.67
CA ARG A 83 14.42 12.84 6.19
C ARG A 83 14.66 13.25 4.74
N TRP A 84 13.63 13.13 3.91
CA TRP A 84 13.74 13.47 2.51
C TRP A 84 13.98 14.97 2.29
N LEU A 85 13.21 15.84 2.95
CA LEU A 85 13.38 17.29 2.83
C LEU A 85 14.75 17.76 3.36
N SER A 86 15.24 17.15 4.44
CA SER A 86 16.60 17.41 4.93
C SER A 86 17.66 17.03 3.89
N GLU A 87 17.53 15.87 3.24
CA GLU A 87 18.56 15.37 2.32
C GLU A 87 18.60 16.14 0.99
N VAL A 88 17.45 16.61 0.48
CA VAL A 88 17.40 17.38 -0.79
C VAL A 88 18.05 18.77 -0.70
N GLN A 89 18.28 19.28 0.52
CA GLN A 89 19.03 20.52 0.74
C GLN A 89 20.53 20.35 0.45
N HIS A 90 21.05 19.12 0.48
CA HIS A 90 22.44 18.84 0.13
C HIS A 90 22.59 18.70 -1.39
N ILE A 91 23.25 19.67 -2.02
CA ILE A 91 23.26 19.83 -3.49
C ILE A 91 23.76 18.61 -4.28
N TYR A 92 24.63 17.79 -3.69
CA TYR A 92 25.20 16.59 -4.32
C TYR A 92 24.66 15.28 -3.76
N SER A 93 23.61 15.32 -2.93
CA SER A 93 22.99 14.10 -2.44
C SER A 93 22.22 13.38 -3.54
N ASN A 94 22.09 12.06 -3.41
CA ASN A 94 21.24 11.30 -4.33
C ASN A 94 19.75 11.64 -4.18
N ALA A 95 19.33 12.17 -3.03
CA ALA A 95 17.98 12.73 -2.89
C ALA A 95 17.81 13.97 -3.77
N ARG A 96 18.79 14.88 -3.80
CA ARG A 96 18.77 16.07 -4.64
C ARG A 96 18.83 15.73 -6.13
N ILE A 97 19.71 14.82 -6.54
CA ILE A 97 19.77 14.34 -7.92
C ILE A 97 18.41 13.71 -8.31
N GLY A 98 17.85 12.85 -7.45
CA GLY A 98 16.52 12.28 -7.66
C GLY A 98 15.44 13.36 -7.80
N PHE A 99 15.46 14.38 -6.92
CA PHE A 99 14.52 15.49 -6.92
C PHE A 99 14.52 16.25 -8.25
N ASP A 100 15.70 16.53 -8.80
CA ASP A 100 15.84 17.22 -10.09
C ASP A 100 15.28 16.39 -11.27
N HIS A 101 15.12 15.08 -11.07
CA HIS A 101 14.43 14.16 -11.99
C HIS A 101 12.99 13.82 -11.58
N HIS A 102 12.38 14.57 -10.65
CA HIS A 102 11.04 14.32 -10.12
C HIS A 102 10.87 12.93 -9.46
N LEU A 103 11.93 12.46 -8.80
CA LEU A 103 11.95 11.24 -7.99
C LEU A 103 12.25 11.63 -6.54
N PHE A 104 11.71 10.89 -5.57
CA PHE A 104 12.07 11.10 -4.16
C PHE A 104 13.44 10.52 -3.79
N GLY A 105 14.17 9.91 -4.73
CA GLY A 105 15.54 9.46 -4.51
C GLY A 105 15.97 8.40 -5.52
N LEU A 106 17.27 8.22 -5.63
CA LEU A 106 17.87 7.13 -6.38
C LEU A 106 18.11 5.93 -5.47
N ARG A 107 18.00 4.72 -6.02
CA ARG A 107 18.40 3.52 -5.29
C ARG A 107 19.92 3.44 -5.29
N GLU A 108 20.53 3.60 -4.13
CA GLU A 108 21.95 3.31 -3.94
C GLU A 108 22.12 1.86 -3.48
N GLU A 109 23.07 1.15 -4.10
CA GLU A 109 23.52 -0.13 -3.58
C GLU A 109 24.31 0.11 -2.28
N GLY A 110 23.96 -0.63 -1.22
CA GLY A 110 24.68 -0.55 0.07
C GLY A 110 24.16 0.51 1.05
N ILE A 111 23.19 1.36 0.69
CA ILE A 111 22.52 2.22 1.67
C ILE A 111 21.71 1.37 2.65
N ASP A 112 21.88 1.71 3.92
CA ASP A 112 21.13 1.12 5.01
C ASP A 112 19.63 1.38 4.85
N MET A 113 18.82 0.32 4.88
CA MET A 113 17.36 0.43 4.90
C MET A 113 16.85 1.27 6.08
N ARG A 114 17.68 1.53 7.11
CA ARG A 114 17.42 2.46 8.21
C ARG A 114 17.17 3.90 7.75
N HIS A 115 17.82 4.37 6.68
CA HIS A 115 17.62 5.72 6.12
C HIS A 115 16.65 5.74 4.94
N SER A 116 15.85 4.67 4.78
CA SER A 116 14.92 4.60 3.67
C SER A 116 13.87 5.70 3.77
N PHE A 117 13.77 6.52 2.73
CA PHE A 117 12.67 7.46 2.56
C PHE A 117 11.31 6.78 2.45
N MET A 118 11.24 5.45 2.30
CA MET A 118 9.98 4.71 2.14
C MET A 118 9.20 4.49 3.45
N ARG A 119 9.74 4.94 4.59
CA ARG A 119 9.13 4.82 5.92
C ARG A 119 8.39 6.11 6.28
N ALA A 120 7.27 6.35 5.63
CA ALA A 120 6.54 7.61 5.73
C ALA A 120 6.15 7.99 7.17
N LEU A 121 5.90 7.01 8.04
CA LEU A 121 5.45 7.22 9.42
C LEU A 121 6.53 6.98 10.48
N ASP A 122 7.80 6.96 10.06
CA ASP A 122 8.95 6.94 10.96
C ASP A 122 9.25 8.37 11.44
N PHE A 123 9.63 8.51 12.72
CA PHE A 123 9.87 9.80 13.37
C PHE A 123 10.95 9.68 14.43
N GLU A 124 11.60 10.81 14.71
CA GLU A 124 12.73 10.88 15.64
C GLU A 124 12.36 11.61 16.94
N ASN A 125 11.35 12.48 16.90
CA ASN A 125 10.89 13.28 18.02
C ASN A 125 9.35 13.46 18.05
N ASN A 126 8.84 14.00 19.15
CA ASN A 126 7.39 14.18 19.36
C ASN A 126 6.75 15.18 18.40
N GLU A 127 7.48 16.22 17.97
CA GLU A 127 6.96 17.21 17.03
C GLU A 127 6.68 16.59 15.66
N GLN A 128 7.58 15.74 15.19
CA GLN A 128 7.38 14.94 13.98
C GLN A 128 6.19 14.00 14.12
N LEU A 129 6.02 13.33 15.27
CA LEU A 129 4.86 12.46 15.52
C LEU A 129 3.54 13.24 15.44
N VAL A 130 3.46 14.43 16.05
CA VAL A 130 2.28 15.30 15.96
C VAL A 130 1.99 15.68 14.51
N THR A 131 3.03 16.06 13.76
CA THR A 131 2.91 16.38 12.34
C THR A 131 2.42 15.17 11.52
N LEU A 132 2.93 13.97 11.79
CA LEU A 132 2.48 12.75 11.11
C LEU A 132 1.02 12.40 11.43
N LYS A 133 0.55 12.61 12.67
CA LYS A 133 -0.87 12.45 13.03
C LYS A 133 -1.75 13.41 12.20
N ASN A 134 -1.34 14.67 12.07
CA ASN A 134 -2.05 15.65 11.24
C ASN A 134 -2.03 15.27 9.75
N ASN A 135 -0.89 14.81 9.23
CA ASN A 135 -0.79 14.33 7.85
C ASN A 135 -1.69 13.11 7.61
N LEU A 136 -1.86 12.24 8.61
CA LEU A 136 -2.78 11.11 8.54
C LEU A 136 -4.23 11.56 8.40
N LEU A 137 -4.66 12.50 9.26
CA LEU A 137 -6.00 13.08 9.23
C LEU A 137 -6.30 13.73 7.87
N GLU A 138 -5.38 14.58 7.40
CA GLU A 138 -5.53 15.21 6.09
C GLU A 138 -5.58 14.18 4.96
N GLY A 139 -4.70 13.18 4.97
CA GLY A 139 -4.70 12.12 3.96
C GLY A 139 -5.99 11.30 3.93
N LEU A 140 -6.61 11.02 5.08
CA LEU A 140 -7.91 10.35 5.17
C LEU A 140 -9.04 11.23 4.63
N GLN A 141 -9.01 12.53 4.91
CA GLN A 141 -9.95 13.48 4.33
C GLN A 141 -9.79 13.58 2.81
N LEU A 142 -8.54 13.61 2.30
CA LEU A 142 -8.26 13.55 0.87
C LEU A 142 -8.79 12.25 0.24
N PHE A 143 -8.61 11.12 0.91
CA PHE A 143 -9.16 9.83 0.48
C PHE A 143 -10.68 9.91 0.32
N LYS A 144 -11.38 10.39 1.37
CA LYS A 144 -12.83 10.56 1.36
C LYS A 144 -13.30 11.48 0.23
N ASN A 145 -12.63 12.61 0.04
CA ASN A 145 -12.96 13.56 -1.02
C ASN A 145 -12.74 12.95 -2.42
N THR A 146 -11.72 12.11 -2.58
CA THR A 146 -11.34 11.50 -3.87
C THR A 146 -12.26 10.35 -4.26
N PHE A 147 -12.65 9.52 -3.30
CA PHE A 147 -13.38 8.27 -3.55
C PHE A 147 -14.85 8.30 -3.14
N GLY A 148 -15.27 9.27 -2.34
CA GLY A 148 -16.66 9.45 -1.89
C GLY A 148 -17.05 8.59 -0.69
N TYR A 149 -16.11 7.87 -0.07
CA TYR A 149 -16.34 7.02 1.09
C TYR A 149 -15.13 7.01 2.04
N HIS A 150 -15.34 6.64 3.30
CA HIS A 150 -14.27 6.48 4.29
C HIS A 150 -13.52 5.16 4.07
N SER A 151 -12.19 5.19 4.18
CA SER A 151 -11.41 3.94 4.18
C SER A 151 -11.64 3.18 5.48
N GLN A 152 -12.05 1.91 5.38
CA GLN A 152 -12.25 1.04 6.54
C GLN A 152 -10.99 0.28 6.94
N SER A 153 -9.99 0.23 6.07
CA SER A 153 -8.70 -0.40 6.33
C SER A 153 -7.54 0.53 6.06
N PHE A 154 -6.42 0.26 6.72
CA PHE A 154 -5.18 1.00 6.58
C PHE A 154 -3.99 0.04 6.49
N ILE A 155 -2.97 0.42 5.71
CA ILE A 155 -1.66 -0.20 5.77
C ILE A 155 -0.57 0.86 5.73
N ALA A 156 0.36 0.83 6.68
CA ALA A 156 1.46 1.78 6.71
C ALA A 156 2.51 1.47 5.63
N PRO A 157 3.11 2.49 4.98
CA PRO A 157 4.28 2.32 4.13
C PRO A 157 5.40 1.60 4.89
N SER A 158 5.96 0.57 4.25
CA SER A 158 7.04 -0.26 4.79
C SER A 158 6.72 -0.99 6.11
N TYR A 159 5.43 -1.11 6.47
CA TYR A 159 4.97 -1.71 7.73
C TYR A 159 5.53 -1.00 8.99
N VAL A 160 5.79 0.31 8.89
CA VAL A 160 6.34 1.11 10.00
C VAL A 160 5.29 2.07 10.53
N TRP A 161 4.89 1.93 11.79
CA TRP A 161 4.05 2.90 12.49
C TRP A 161 4.10 2.69 14.00
N ASN A 162 3.74 3.73 14.75
CA ASN A 162 3.60 3.68 16.20
C ASN A 162 2.13 3.51 16.59
N GLU A 163 1.86 2.79 17.68
CA GLU A 163 0.51 2.54 18.18
C GLU A 163 -0.29 3.81 18.49
N GLU A 164 0.38 4.93 18.79
CA GLU A 164 -0.26 6.24 18.98
C GLU A 164 -1.01 6.78 17.75
N ILE A 165 -0.73 6.29 16.54
CA ILE A 165 -1.50 6.67 15.35
C ILE A 165 -2.75 5.81 15.16
N GLU A 166 -2.87 4.70 15.88
CA GLU A 166 -4.01 3.78 15.75
C GLU A 166 -5.30 4.43 16.27
N GLU A 167 -5.22 5.26 17.32
CA GLU A 167 -6.35 6.07 17.79
C GLU A 167 -6.85 7.05 16.70
N VAL A 168 -5.93 7.72 16.00
CA VAL A 168 -6.26 8.63 14.89
C VAL A 168 -6.99 7.88 13.79
N LEU A 169 -6.47 6.71 13.39
CA LEU A 169 -7.09 5.85 12.40
C LEU A 169 -8.50 5.40 12.84
N TYR A 170 -8.64 4.97 14.09
CA TYR A 170 -9.92 4.53 14.66
C TYR A 170 -10.96 5.65 14.61
N ASN A 171 -10.61 6.86 15.06
CA ASN A 171 -11.51 8.01 15.08
C ASN A 171 -12.00 8.41 13.69
N GLU A 172 -11.20 8.16 12.64
CA GLU A 172 -11.57 8.41 11.25
C GLU A 172 -12.31 7.24 10.56
N GLY A 173 -12.65 6.19 11.32
CA GLY A 173 -13.48 5.07 10.86
C GLY A 173 -12.69 3.86 10.35
N VAL A 174 -11.37 3.83 10.50
CA VAL A 174 -10.56 2.65 10.13
C VAL A 174 -10.80 1.54 11.15
N CYS A 175 -11.30 0.41 10.68
CA CYS A 175 -11.59 -0.77 11.49
C CYS A 175 -10.53 -1.88 11.34
N TYR A 176 -9.75 -1.86 10.27
CA TYR A 176 -8.83 -2.96 9.93
C TYR A 176 -7.40 -2.49 9.62
N LEU A 177 -6.41 -3.08 10.28
CA LEU A 177 -5.00 -2.79 10.08
C LEU A 177 -4.38 -3.92 9.25
N GLN A 178 -4.09 -3.67 7.97
CA GLN A 178 -3.41 -4.65 7.13
C GLN A 178 -1.91 -4.65 7.41
N GLY A 179 -1.26 -5.79 7.17
CA GLY A 179 0.20 -5.85 7.24
C GLY A 179 0.74 -7.23 6.92
N ILE A 180 1.94 -7.48 7.43
CA ILE A 180 2.53 -8.82 7.49
C ILE A 180 2.52 -9.29 8.96
N ALA A 181 3.15 -10.42 9.25
CA ALA A 181 3.19 -10.98 10.60
C ALA A 181 3.86 -10.07 11.64
N TYR A 182 4.42 -8.93 11.24
CA TYR A 182 5.03 -7.97 12.12
C TYR A 182 4.86 -6.54 11.63
N GLN A 183 4.84 -5.60 12.57
CA GLN A 183 5.04 -4.17 12.37
C GLN A 183 6.39 -3.75 12.94
N TYR A 184 6.95 -2.68 12.41
CA TYR A 184 8.09 -1.99 12.99
C TYR A 184 7.61 -0.71 13.70
N ILE A 185 8.00 -0.54 14.95
CA ILE A 185 7.57 0.55 15.81
C ILE A 185 8.70 1.58 15.92
N PRO A 186 8.51 2.79 15.38
CA PRO A 186 9.38 3.93 15.65
C PRO A 186 9.14 4.46 17.06
N LYS A 187 10.22 4.91 17.71
CA LYS A 187 10.21 5.45 19.08
C LYS A 187 11.14 6.65 19.15
N VAL A 188 10.70 7.70 19.86
CA VAL A 188 11.50 8.89 20.11
C VAL A 188 12.85 8.52 20.73
N GLY A 189 13.92 9.12 20.20
CA GLY A 189 15.28 8.94 20.70
C GLY A 189 15.85 7.53 20.52
N LYS A 190 15.22 6.67 19.71
CA LYS A 190 15.74 5.33 19.39
C LYS A 190 16.00 5.17 17.90
N GLU A 191 17.26 4.97 17.55
CA GLU A 191 17.66 4.66 16.17
C GLU A 191 17.14 3.30 15.67
N LYS A 192 16.91 2.34 16.58
CA LYS A 192 16.46 0.99 16.23
C LYS A 192 14.95 0.84 16.41
N LEU A 193 14.27 0.46 15.32
CA LEU A 193 12.86 0.11 15.33
C LEU A 193 12.62 -1.16 16.16
N THR A 194 11.54 -1.17 16.94
CA THR A 194 11.11 -2.37 17.67
C THR A 194 10.17 -3.21 16.80
N LYS A 195 10.37 -4.52 16.75
CA LYS A 195 9.48 -5.42 16.00
C LYS A 195 8.36 -5.93 16.91
N LYS A 196 7.09 -5.76 16.52
CA LYS A 196 5.89 -6.31 17.20
C LYS A 196 5.18 -7.27 16.26
N TRP A 197 4.80 -8.44 16.76
CA TRP A 197 4.20 -9.51 15.95
C TRP A 197 2.68 -9.49 16.02
N HIS A 198 2.05 -9.82 14.89
CA HIS A 198 0.60 -9.82 14.74
C HIS A 198 0.11 -11.09 14.06
N TYR A 199 -1.17 -11.41 14.31
CA TYR A 199 -1.90 -12.46 13.62
C TYR A 199 -3.28 -11.95 13.17
N THR A 200 -3.81 -12.54 12.10
CA THR A 200 -5.14 -12.20 11.57
C THR A 200 -6.21 -12.41 12.64
N GLY A 201 -7.03 -11.39 12.89
CA GLY A 201 -8.10 -11.42 13.90
C GLY A 201 -7.68 -10.89 15.28
N GLN A 202 -6.39 -10.59 15.50
CA GLN A 202 -5.96 -9.87 16.69
C GLN A 202 -6.61 -8.48 16.73
N LYS A 203 -7.01 -8.03 17.92
CA LYS A 203 -7.48 -6.65 18.15
C LYS A 203 -6.41 -5.80 18.84
N ASN A 204 -6.32 -4.53 18.50
CA ASN A 204 -5.62 -3.53 19.30
C ASN A 204 -6.54 -2.98 20.41
N ASP A 205 -6.04 -2.01 21.18
CA ASP A 205 -6.76 -1.41 22.32
C ASP A 205 -7.98 -0.58 21.89
N HIS A 206 -8.06 -0.20 20.61
CA HIS A 206 -9.21 0.49 20.01
C HIS A 206 -10.21 -0.47 19.33
N GLY A 207 -9.98 -1.78 19.40
CA GLY A 207 -10.85 -2.79 18.78
C GLY A 207 -10.66 -2.95 17.27
N GLN A 208 -9.67 -2.30 16.66
CA GLN A 208 -9.32 -2.49 15.26
C GLN A 208 -8.68 -3.87 15.07
N LEU A 209 -9.00 -4.54 13.96
CA LEU A 209 -8.57 -5.91 13.68
C LEU A 209 -7.34 -5.93 12.77
N TYR A 210 -6.31 -6.66 13.15
CA TYR A 210 -5.16 -6.91 12.27
C TYR A 210 -5.50 -7.96 11.20
N LEU A 211 -5.12 -7.67 9.94
CA LEU A 211 -5.26 -8.55 8.78
C LEU A 211 -3.88 -8.82 8.17
N VAL A 212 -3.36 -10.03 8.40
CA VAL A 212 -1.98 -10.38 8.06
C VAL A 212 -1.90 -11.10 6.70
N ARG A 213 -1.19 -10.48 5.75
CA ARG A 213 -0.82 -11.08 4.46
C ARG A 213 -0.03 -12.37 4.68
N ASN A 214 -0.46 -13.45 4.06
CA ASN A 214 0.11 -14.79 4.22
C ASN A 214 0.51 -15.46 2.89
N ALA A 215 0.32 -14.78 1.76
CA ALA A 215 0.89 -15.14 0.45
C ALA A 215 1.26 -13.87 -0.33
N PHE A 216 2.07 -14.02 -1.38
CA PHE A 216 2.52 -12.90 -2.20
C PHE A 216 2.61 -13.28 -3.67
N PHE A 217 2.08 -12.42 -4.54
CA PHE A 217 2.25 -12.49 -5.99
C PHE A 217 3.15 -11.34 -6.45
N GLU A 218 4.45 -11.62 -6.56
CA GLU A 218 5.50 -10.63 -6.90
C GLU A 218 6.44 -11.09 -8.02
N PRO A 219 5.93 -11.55 -9.18
CA PRO A 219 6.76 -12.10 -10.25
C PRO A 219 7.80 -11.12 -10.80
N SER A 220 7.55 -9.80 -10.77
CA SER A 220 8.55 -8.82 -11.21
C SER A 220 9.65 -8.53 -10.17
N LEU A 221 9.46 -8.92 -8.91
CA LEU A 221 10.50 -8.81 -7.87
C LEU A 221 11.31 -10.09 -7.73
N THR A 222 10.70 -11.25 -7.98
CA THR A 222 11.32 -12.55 -7.77
C THR A 222 11.41 -13.33 -9.09
N LYS A 223 12.63 -13.57 -9.58
CA LYS A 223 12.87 -14.20 -10.89
C LYS A 223 12.46 -15.69 -11.00
N LYS A 224 12.02 -16.37 -9.91
CA LYS A 224 11.72 -17.82 -9.91
C LYS A 224 10.58 -18.19 -8.93
N LYS A 225 9.68 -19.07 -9.39
CA LYS A 225 8.67 -19.85 -8.62
C LYS A 225 7.60 -19.09 -7.82
N THR A 226 7.28 -17.85 -8.19
CA THR A 226 6.29 -17.04 -7.46
C THR A 226 4.91 -17.70 -7.42
N ILE A 227 4.45 -18.30 -8.52
CA ILE A 227 3.13 -18.94 -8.57
C ILE A 227 3.11 -20.18 -7.68
N GLU A 228 4.12 -21.04 -7.75
CA GLU A 228 4.18 -22.28 -6.99
C GLU A 228 4.23 -22.00 -5.49
N GLU A 229 5.03 -21.01 -5.06
CA GLU A 229 5.05 -20.58 -3.66
C GLU A 229 3.70 -19.98 -3.25
N THR A 230 3.07 -19.15 -4.09
CA THR A 230 1.73 -18.59 -3.81
C THR A 230 0.70 -19.70 -3.62
N LEU A 231 0.65 -20.68 -4.54
CA LEU A 231 -0.26 -21.83 -4.48
C LEU A 231 0.01 -22.69 -3.25
N ARG A 232 1.28 -22.91 -2.88
CA ARG A 232 1.64 -23.64 -1.66
C ARG A 232 1.15 -22.92 -0.40
N ARG A 233 1.26 -21.59 -0.36
CA ARG A 233 0.75 -20.78 0.77
C ARG A 233 -0.77 -20.86 0.86
N ILE A 234 -1.48 -20.79 -0.27
CA ILE A 234 -2.93 -20.96 -0.34
C ILE A 234 -3.34 -22.34 0.20
N GLU A 235 -2.68 -23.40 -0.26
CA GLU A 235 -2.96 -24.77 0.19
C GLU A 235 -2.78 -24.91 1.70
N ILE A 236 -1.70 -24.36 2.25
CA ILE A 236 -1.46 -24.35 3.69
C ILE A 236 -2.57 -23.57 4.41
N ALA A 237 -2.89 -22.36 3.97
CA ALA A 237 -3.91 -21.52 4.62
C ALA A 237 -5.27 -22.23 4.69
N PHE A 238 -5.75 -22.77 3.56
CA PHE A 238 -7.03 -23.45 3.50
C PHE A 238 -7.04 -24.78 4.26
N ARG A 239 -5.93 -25.54 4.27
CA ARG A 239 -5.81 -26.75 5.11
C ARG A 239 -6.02 -26.44 6.60
N TRP A 240 -5.58 -25.27 7.05
CA TRP A 240 -5.74 -24.80 8.42
C TRP A 240 -6.99 -23.93 8.63
N LYS A 241 -7.92 -23.90 7.67
CA LYS A 241 -9.15 -23.08 7.70
C LYS A 241 -8.88 -21.59 7.98
N LYS A 242 -7.78 -21.06 7.44
CA LYS A 242 -7.41 -19.65 7.54
C LYS A 242 -7.73 -18.94 6.22
N PRO A 243 -8.15 -17.67 6.26
CA PRO A 243 -8.30 -16.89 5.03
C PRO A 243 -6.94 -16.72 4.36
N ILE A 244 -6.96 -16.56 3.03
CA ILE A 244 -5.78 -16.16 2.26
C ILE A 244 -5.84 -14.67 1.95
N ILE A 245 -4.76 -13.96 2.28
CA ILE A 245 -4.56 -12.55 1.93
C ILE A 245 -3.29 -12.46 1.10
N ILE A 246 -3.46 -12.27 -0.21
CA ILE A 246 -2.36 -12.23 -1.19
C ILE A 246 -1.89 -10.79 -1.37
N GLY A 247 -0.66 -10.49 -0.95
CA GLY A 247 0.00 -9.22 -1.22
C GLY A 247 0.55 -9.15 -2.65
N THR A 248 0.46 -7.99 -3.30
CA THR A 248 1.10 -7.73 -4.59
C THR A 248 1.37 -6.23 -4.77
N HIS A 249 2.40 -5.85 -5.51
CA HIS A 249 2.64 -4.47 -5.91
C HIS A 249 2.10 -4.16 -7.31
N ARG A 250 1.71 -2.89 -7.53
CA ARG A 250 1.27 -2.38 -8.84
C ARG A 250 2.25 -2.66 -9.98
N LEU A 251 3.53 -2.75 -9.65
CA LEU A 251 4.64 -3.02 -10.56
C LEU A 251 4.42 -4.32 -11.35
N ASN A 252 3.70 -5.29 -10.80
CA ASN A 252 3.38 -6.56 -11.47
C ASN A 252 2.26 -6.44 -12.52
N PHE A 253 1.64 -5.27 -12.66
CA PHE A 253 0.49 -5.07 -13.57
C PHE A 253 0.64 -3.87 -14.50
N ILE A 254 1.62 -2.99 -14.24
CA ILE A 254 1.91 -1.83 -15.09
C ILE A 254 3.05 -2.13 -16.06
N GLY A 255 3.01 -1.51 -17.24
CA GLY A 255 3.95 -1.79 -18.33
C GLY A 255 4.59 -0.56 -18.97
N HIS A 256 4.45 0.63 -18.39
CA HIS A 256 4.94 1.87 -19.03
C HIS A 256 6.48 1.88 -19.16
N ILE A 257 7.21 1.59 -18.07
CA ILE A 257 8.68 1.53 -18.08
C ILE A 257 9.17 0.19 -18.64
N ASN A 258 8.54 -0.91 -18.24
CA ASN A 258 8.90 -2.26 -18.65
C ASN A 258 7.61 -3.02 -19.03
N PRO A 259 7.26 -3.10 -20.32
CA PRO A 259 6.04 -3.75 -20.79
C PRO A 259 5.89 -5.22 -20.36
N GLN A 260 7.01 -5.95 -20.24
CA GLN A 260 7.04 -7.36 -19.87
C GLN A 260 6.43 -7.58 -18.48
N ASN A 261 6.59 -6.62 -17.55
CA ASN A 261 5.93 -6.68 -16.24
C ASN A 261 4.41 -6.79 -16.36
N ARG A 262 3.76 -6.12 -17.31
CA ARG A 262 2.33 -6.27 -17.53
C ARG A 262 2.03 -7.55 -18.30
N ASP A 263 2.72 -7.73 -19.43
CA ASP A 263 2.33 -8.70 -20.46
C ASP A 263 2.54 -10.15 -20.00
N GLU A 264 3.61 -10.41 -19.26
CA GLU A 264 3.90 -11.74 -18.72
C GLU A 264 3.07 -11.99 -17.45
N ASN A 265 3.06 -11.04 -16.52
CA ASN A 265 2.44 -11.26 -15.23
C ASN A 265 0.92 -11.33 -15.28
N LEU A 266 0.25 -10.66 -16.23
CA LEU A 266 -1.19 -10.84 -16.40
C LEU A 266 -1.55 -12.27 -16.83
N LYS A 267 -0.68 -12.94 -17.61
CA LYS A 267 -0.84 -14.37 -17.95
C LYS A 267 -0.62 -15.25 -16.71
N LEU A 268 0.41 -14.94 -15.92
CA LEU A 268 0.69 -15.63 -14.65
C LEU A 268 -0.45 -15.49 -13.65
N PHE A 269 -1.00 -14.27 -13.51
CA PHE A 269 -2.11 -13.98 -12.62
C PHE A 269 -3.39 -14.67 -13.07
N LYS A 270 -3.67 -14.70 -14.38
CA LYS A 270 -4.76 -15.50 -14.97
C LYS A 270 -4.61 -16.98 -14.62
N SER A 271 -3.42 -17.55 -14.78
CA SER A 271 -3.13 -18.95 -14.44
C SER A 271 -3.29 -19.24 -12.95
N LEU A 272 -2.91 -18.30 -12.08
CA LEU A 272 -3.10 -18.41 -10.63
C LEU A 272 -4.60 -18.49 -10.29
N LEU A 273 -5.41 -17.54 -10.79
CA LEU A 273 -6.85 -17.51 -10.55
C LEU A 273 -7.57 -18.77 -11.07
N GLN A 274 -7.21 -19.23 -12.28
CA GLN A 274 -7.71 -20.49 -12.84
C GLN A 274 -7.41 -21.68 -11.92
N THR A 275 -6.19 -21.75 -11.40
CA THR A 275 -5.76 -22.84 -10.54
C THR A 275 -6.47 -22.80 -9.18
N ILE A 276 -6.67 -21.60 -8.63
CA ILE A 276 -7.40 -21.40 -7.37
C ILE A 276 -8.83 -21.95 -7.51
N LEU A 277 -9.58 -21.48 -8.52
CA LEU A 277 -10.97 -21.89 -8.72
C LEU A 277 -11.11 -23.39 -9.05
N LYS A 278 -10.11 -23.98 -9.73
CA LYS A 278 -10.11 -25.42 -10.02
C LYS A 278 -9.87 -26.27 -8.77
N ARG A 279 -9.01 -25.83 -7.86
CA ARG A 279 -8.61 -26.61 -6.67
C ARG A 279 -9.52 -26.38 -5.46
N TRP A 280 -10.06 -25.16 -5.33
CA TRP A 280 -10.92 -24.72 -4.24
C TRP A 280 -12.17 -24.06 -4.84
N PRO A 281 -13.12 -24.87 -5.33
CA PRO A 281 -14.30 -24.36 -6.04
C PRO A 281 -15.24 -23.55 -5.13
N ASP A 282 -15.11 -23.68 -3.81
CA ASP A 282 -15.87 -22.98 -2.76
C ASP A 282 -15.20 -21.69 -2.27
N VAL A 283 -14.08 -21.26 -2.87
CA VAL A 283 -13.44 -19.99 -2.52
C VAL A 283 -14.39 -18.81 -2.75
N GLU A 284 -14.21 -17.74 -1.98
CA GLU A 284 -14.90 -16.45 -2.14
C GLU A 284 -13.87 -15.35 -2.37
N PHE A 285 -14.16 -14.44 -3.30
CA PHE A 285 -13.35 -13.24 -3.48
C PHE A 285 -13.90 -12.10 -2.64
N MET A 286 -13.04 -11.49 -1.83
CA MET A 286 -13.41 -10.42 -0.90
C MET A 286 -12.42 -9.26 -0.96
N THR A 287 -12.92 -8.05 -0.75
CA THR A 287 -12.08 -6.90 -0.38
C THR A 287 -11.59 -7.07 1.07
N THR A 288 -10.60 -6.26 1.45
CA THR A 288 -10.02 -6.31 2.80
C THR A 288 -11.05 -6.00 3.88
N ASP A 289 -11.87 -4.98 3.66
CA ASP A 289 -12.96 -4.57 4.53
C ASP A 289 -14.02 -5.67 4.66
N GLN A 290 -14.42 -6.31 3.56
CA GLN A 290 -15.32 -7.47 3.60
C GLN A 290 -14.75 -8.63 4.42
N LEU A 291 -13.47 -8.97 4.22
CA LEU A 291 -12.81 -10.01 5.01
C LEU A 291 -12.74 -9.64 6.49
N GLY A 292 -12.44 -8.38 6.79
CA GLY A 292 -12.42 -7.86 8.15
C GLY A 292 -13.76 -8.00 8.84
N GLU A 293 -14.86 -7.64 8.15
CA GLU A 293 -16.21 -7.78 8.68
C GLU A 293 -16.63 -9.25 8.83
N PHE A 294 -16.24 -10.12 7.90
CA PHE A 294 -16.47 -11.56 8.00
C PHE A 294 -15.83 -12.15 9.26
N ILE A 295 -14.57 -11.79 9.56
CA ILE A 295 -13.86 -12.23 10.77
C ILE A 295 -14.46 -11.63 12.04
N LYS A 296 -15.04 -10.42 11.98
CA LYS A 296 -15.64 -9.77 13.14
C LYS A 296 -16.97 -10.44 13.54
N THR A 297 -17.69 -10.98 12.56
CA THR A 297 -19.05 -11.52 12.71
C THR A 297 -19.10 -13.04 12.90
N ASN A 298 -17.96 -13.74 12.80
CA ASN A 298 -17.84 -15.19 12.95
C ASN A 298 -16.69 -15.55 13.91
#